data_AF-A0A7X6XZP0-F1
#
_entry.id   AF-A0A7X6XZP0-F1
#
_cell.length_a   1.000
_cell.length_b   1.000
_cell.length_c   1.000
_cell.angle_alpha   90.00
_cell.angle_beta   90.00
_cell.angle_gamma   90.00
#
_symmetry.space_group_name_H-M   'P 1'
#
loop_
_entity.id
_entity.type
_entity.pdbx_description
1 polymer ?
#
loop_
_entity_poly.entity_id
_entity_poly.type
_entity_poly.pdbx_seq_one_letter_code
_entity_poly.pdbx_strand_id
1 'polypeptide(L)'
;MSNSKEIRDLNENKKFLIETWGCQMNEEDSEKLSGMLMNMGYESTPFREKADIIIFNTCAVRENAELKVYGNLGALKQVKRDNPDLTIAVCGCMMQQKGVAEEIAKMYKHVDIVFGTHNAHKFPDYLEEHISTNDQVIEIYNKETEIIEGIPIIRESSIKAFVTIMYGCDNFCTFCIVPYVRGRERSRKVSDIVDEIKVLVAEGYKEVTLLGQNVNSYGREFKDTNVSFADLLRIVNEIEGLERIRFMTSHPKDLSKDVIMAIKECDKVVEQVHLPVQSGSNNMLKKMNRKYTRESYLETVKLIKEEIPGVALSTDIIVGFPGETEEDFKETLSLAREVQYDSAFTFIYSRRKYTPADKMRDHIDEEVKHERFNRLLKIVREDTRASNKAMQDKVVEVLVEDVSKRNEDFMHG
;
A
#
# COMPACT_ATOMS: atom_id res chain seq x y z
N MET A 1 10.12 5.96 33.48
CA MET A 1 10.48 7.39 33.33
C MET A 1 11.98 7.66 33.51
N SER A 2 12.76 6.84 34.23
CA SER A 2 14.24 7.01 34.36
C SER A 2 15.03 6.53 33.13
N ASN A 3 14.73 5.35 32.57
CA ASN A 3 15.46 4.80 31.41
C ASN A 3 15.28 5.59 30.09
N SER A 4 14.13 6.21 29.86
CA SER A 4 13.81 6.81 28.56
C SER A 4 14.61 8.08 28.24
N LYS A 5 15.12 8.76 29.27
CA LYS A 5 15.96 9.95 29.09
C LYS A 5 17.42 9.56 28.85
N GLU A 6 17.94 8.59 29.62
CA GLU A 6 19.30 8.06 29.44
C GLU A 6 19.51 7.41 28.06
N ILE A 7 18.51 6.69 27.53
CA ILE A 7 18.57 6.10 26.17
C ILE A 7 18.56 7.19 25.09
N ARG A 8 17.77 8.26 25.28
CA ARG A 8 17.76 9.40 24.34
C ARG A 8 19.13 10.09 24.30
N ASP A 9 19.70 10.38 25.46
CA ASP A 9 21.00 11.05 25.59
C ASP A 9 22.15 10.19 25.00
N LEU A 10 22.05 8.86 25.05
CA LEU A 10 23.01 7.93 24.43
C LEU A 10 22.91 7.84 22.89
N ASN A 11 21.76 8.22 22.33
CA ASN A 11 21.49 8.18 20.90
C ASN A 11 21.53 9.57 20.23
N GLU A 12 21.75 10.63 20.99
CA GLU A 12 21.92 11.98 20.45
C GLU A 12 23.00 11.98 19.34
N ASN A 13 22.63 12.46 18.15
CA ASN A 13 23.41 12.48 16.91
C ASN A 13 23.53 11.17 16.12
N LYS A 14 22.95 10.05 16.59
CA LYS A 14 22.87 8.84 15.76
C LYS A 14 21.79 8.98 14.69
N LYS A 15 22.05 8.43 13.51
CA LYS A 15 21.21 8.62 12.34
C LYS A 15 20.63 7.33 11.82
N PHE A 16 19.45 7.42 11.23
CA PHE A 16 18.81 6.29 10.58
C PHE A 16 18.40 6.62 9.14
N LEU A 17 18.40 5.59 8.31
CA LEU A 17 17.84 5.60 6.97
C LEU A 17 16.83 4.46 6.84
N ILE A 18 15.62 4.77 6.39
CA ILE A 18 14.64 3.76 5.99
C ILE A 18 14.51 3.82 4.47
N GLU A 19 14.69 2.68 3.82
CA GLU A 19 14.41 2.54 2.40
C GLU A 19 13.16 1.70 2.19
N THR A 20 12.11 2.37 1.77
CA THR A 20 10.82 1.74 1.48
C THR A 20 10.75 1.26 0.03
N TRP A 21 10.44 -0.02 -0.17
CA TRP A 21 10.12 -0.59 -1.48
C TRP A 21 8.79 -1.31 -1.43
N GLY A 22 7.71 -0.60 -1.77
CA GLY A 22 6.40 -1.21 -1.73
C GLY A 22 5.24 -0.37 -2.21
N CYS A 23 4.20 -0.35 -1.39
CA CYS A 23 2.98 0.44 -1.59
C CYS A 23 2.83 1.48 -0.48
N GLN A 24 1.74 2.24 -0.52
CA GLN A 24 1.38 3.28 0.44
C GLN A 24 1.34 2.78 1.88
N MET A 25 1.01 1.50 2.10
CA MET A 25 1.07 0.91 3.45
C MET A 25 2.50 0.65 3.93
N ASN A 26 3.43 0.33 3.01
CA ASN A 26 4.83 0.26 3.39
C ASN A 26 5.37 1.66 3.72
N GLU A 27 4.93 2.71 2.99
CA GLU A 27 5.32 4.09 3.34
C GLU A 27 4.81 4.46 4.74
N GLU A 28 3.54 4.20 5.05
CA GLU A 28 2.99 4.48 6.39
C GLU A 28 3.67 3.64 7.50
N ASP A 29 4.01 2.38 7.23
CA ASP A 29 4.81 1.56 8.16
C ASP A 29 6.20 2.20 8.39
N SER A 30 6.83 2.79 7.37
CA SER A 30 8.11 3.50 7.49
C SER A 30 7.99 4.82 8.26
N GLU A 31 6.88 5.54 8.12
CA GLU A 31 6.59 6.74 8.91
C GLU A 31 6.44 6.41 10.40
N LYS A 32 5.84 5.25 10.74
CA LYS A 32 5.77 4.71 12.11
C LYS A 32 7.14 4.33 12.66
N LEU A 33 7.95 3.62 11.86
CA LEU A 33 9.32 3.26 12.24
C LEU A 33 10.19 4.52 12.48
N SER A 34 10.02 5.54 11.65
CA SER A 34 10.69 6.84 11.81
C SER A 34 10.26 7.51 13.11
N GLY A 35 8.96 7.54 13.42
CA GLY A 35 8.47 8.11 14.68
C GLY A 35 8.97 7.38 15.91
N MET A 36 9.04 6.04 15.88
CA MET A 36 9.63 5.24 16.94
C MET A 36 11.12 5.58 17.15
N LEU A 37 11.91 5.65 16.08
CA LEU A 37 13.34 6.00 16.14
C LEU A 37 13.60 7.43 16.62
N MET A 38 12.83 8.41 16.13
CA MET A 38 12.94 9.79 16.62
C MET A 38 12.56 9.91 18.09
N ASN A 39 11.58 9.14 18.56
CA ASN A 39 11.28 9.07 19.99
C ASN A 39 12.43 8.46 20.81
N MET A 40 13.21 7.54 20.24
CA MET A 40 14.43 6.99 20.83
C MET A 40 15.66 7.92 20.75
N GLY A 41 15.55 9.08 20.07
CA GLY A 41 16.60 10.09 19.97
C GLY A 41 17.41 10.09 18.67
N TYR A 42 17.06 9.24 17.69
CA TYR A 42 17.75 9.20 16.40
C TYR A 42 17.24 10.27 15.43
N GLU A 43 18.10 10.68 14.49
CA GLU A 43 17.76 11.62 13.40
C GLU A 43 17.70 10.92 12.04
N SER A 44 16.81 11.35 11.14
CA SER A 44 16.77 10.79 9.78
C SER A 44 17.92 11.32 8.91
N THR A 45 18.43 10.48 8.01
CA THR A 45 19.41 10.87 6.99
C THR A 45 19.05 10.24 5.65
N PRO A 46 19.19 10.97 4.52
CA PRO A 46 19.04 10.39 3.18
C PRO A 46 20.33 9.70 2.70
N PHE A 47 21.42 9.77 3.48
CA PHE A 47 22.75 9.28 3.12
C PHE A 47 23.07 7.99 3.88
N ARG A 48 23.24 6.88 3.14
CA ARG A 48 23.57 5.54 3.71
C ARG A 48 24.85 5.56 4.52
N GLU A 49 25.87 6.27 4.04
CA GLU A 49 27.19 6.36 4.65
C GLU A 49 27.22 7.15 5.96
N LYS A 50 26.13 7.87 6.28
CA LYS A 50 25.96 8.62 7.53
C LYS A 50 25.02 7.92 8.50
N ALA A 51 24.42 6.80 8.12
CA ALA A 51 23.44 6.10 8.94
C ALA A 51 24.12 5.13 9.91
N ASP A 52 23.67 5.14 11.16
CA ASP A 52 23.98 4.14 12.18
C ASP A 52 22.95 2.99 12.16
N ILE A 53 21.76 3.24 11.59
CA ILE A 53 20.72 2.24 11.35
C ILE A 53 20.25 2.32 9.90
N ILE A 54 20.26 1.21 9.18
CA ILE A 54 19.64 1.09 7.86
C ILE A 54 18.50 0.08 7.94
N ILE A 55 17.28 0.50 7.60
CA ILE A 55 16.09 -0.36 7.57
C ILE A 55 15.60 -0.51 6.14
N PHE A 56 15.47 -1.75 5.66
CA PHE A 56 14.76 -2.05 4.42
C PHE A 56 13.31 -2.45 4.72
N ASN A 57 12.34 -1.62 4.35
CA ASN A 57 10.91 -1.93 4.48
C ASN A 57 10.34 -2.37 3.13
N THR A 58 9.90 -3.63 3.04
CA THR A 58 9.83 -4.34 1.76
C THR A 58 8.46 -4.98 1.53
N CYS A 59 8.03 -4.97 0.28
CA CYS A 59 6.74 -5.54 -0.12
C CYS A 59 6.90 -6.98 -0.63
N ALA A 60 5.90 -7.84 -0.37
CA ALA A 60 5.79 -9.21 -0.88
C ALA A 60 5.06 -9.31 -2.23
N VAL A 61 4.58 -8.17 -2.75
CA VAL A 61 3.66 -8.13 -3.90
C VAL A 61 4.41 -7.88 -5.21
N ARG A 62 5.52 -7.14 -5.16
CA ARG A 62 6.27 -6.74 -6.36
C ARG A 62 7.60 -7.48 -6.40
N GLU A 63 7.81 -8.33 -7.39
CA GLU A 63 9.05 -9.12 -7.57
C GLU A 63 10.31 -8.23 -7.60
N ASN A 64 10.23 -7.06 -8.26
CA ASN A 64 11.30 -6.08 -8.27
C ASN A 64 11.66 -5.55 -6.87
N ALA A 65 10.73 -5.55 -5.92
CA ALA A 65 11.03 -5.16 -4.54
C ALA A 65 11.91 -6.22 -3.86
N GLU A 66 11.59 -7.50 -3.99
CA GLU A 66 12.38 -8.59 -3.39
C GLU A 66 13.82 -8.63 -3.95
N LEU A 67 13.98 -8.51 -5.28
CA LEU A 67 15.30 -8.49 -5.92
C LEU A 67 16.16 -7.31 -5.44
N LYS A 68 15.56 -6.14 -5.22
CA LYS A 68 16.27 -4.98 -4.67
C LYS A 68 16.81 -5.25 -3.26
N VAL A 69 16.04 -5.94 -2.41
CA VAL A 69 16.48 -6.30 -1.04
C VAL A 69 17.73 -7.15 -1.09
N TYR A 70 17.68 -8.26 -1.82
CA TYR A 70 18.82 -9.19 -1.88
C TYR A 70 20.09 -8.53 -2.43
N GLY A 71 19.96 -7.68 -3.47
CA GLY A 71 21.08 -6.94 -4.03
C GLY A 71 21.68 -5.92 -3.05
N ASN A 72 20.83 -5.15 -2.36
CA ASN A 72 21.28 -4.13 -1.40
C ASN A 72 21.87 -4.75 -0.13
N LEU A 73 21.27 -5.83 0.38
CA LEU A 73 21.84 -6.60 1.48
C LEU A 73 23.23 -7.11 1.11
N GLY A 74 23.42 -7.64 -0.10
CA GLY A 74 24.75 -8.06 -0.56
C GLY A 74 25.78 -6.93 -0.53
N ALA A 75 25.39 -5.73 -0.98
CA ALA A 75 26.27 -4.55 -1.00
C ALA A 75 26.65 -4.05 0.40
N LEU A 76 25.76 -4.17 1.40
CA LEU A 76 26.03 -3.74 2.77
C LEU A 76 26.99 -4.64 3.54
N LYS A 77 27.33 -5.84 3.04
CA LYS A 77 28.28 -6.74 3.70
C LYS A 77 29.63 -6.07 3.95
N GLN A 78 30.14 -5.35 2.96
CA GLN A 78 31.41 -4.64 3.08
C GLN A 78 31.29 -3.45 4.05
N VAL A 79 30.16 -2.74 4.01
CA VAL A 79 29.88 -1.59 4.87
C VAL A 79 29.83 -2.01 6.35
N LYS A 80 29.10 -3.08 6.70
CA LYS A 80 29.05 -3.63 8.08
C LYS A 80 30.43 -4.11 8.55
N ARG A 81 31.28 -4.62 7.65
CA ARG A 81 32.65 -5.02 8.01
C ARG A 81 33.51 -3.81 8.40
N ASP A 82 33.33 -2.70 7.69
CA ASP A 82 34.12 -1.48 7.90
C ASP A 82 33.54 -0.62 9.04
N ASN A 83 32.24 -0.74 9.31
CA ASN A 83 31.53 -0.19 10.45
C ASN A 83 30.70 -1.28 11.18
N PRO A 84 31.30 -1.99 12.15
CA PRO A 84 30.62 -3.04 12.91
C PRO A 84 29.41 -2.55 13.71
N ASP A 85 29.38 -1.27 14.09
CA ASP A 85 28.32 -0.66 14.90
C ASP A 85 27.07 -0.31 14.10
N LEU A 86 27.13 -0.34 12.75
CA LEU A 86 25.98 -0.13 11.87
C LEU A 86 24.93 -1.22 12.10
N THR A 87 23.72 -0.89 12.52
CA THR A 87 22.60 -1.84 12.59
C THR A 87 21.89 -1.95 11.23
N ILE A 88 21.69 -3.16 10.74
CA ILE A 88 20.94 -3.45 9.50
C ILE A 88 19.67 -4.21 9.86
N ALA A 89 18.51 -3.62 9.56
CA ALA A 89 17.21 -4.25 9.77
C ALA A 89 16.45 -4.48 8.46
N VAL A 90 15.66 -5.56 8.41
CA VAL A 90 14.77 -5.86 7.28
C VAL A 90 13.37 -6.16 7.80
N CYS A 91 12.37 -5.51 7.20
CA CYS A 91 10.98 -5.65 7.60
C CYS A 91 10.00 -5.59 6.43
N GLY A 92 8.72 -5.64 6.77
CA GLY A 92 7.61 -5.50 5.83
C GLY A 92 7.02 -6.84 5.40
N CYS A 93 6.07 -6.79 4.44
CA CYS A 93 5.29 -7.94 4.01
C CYS A 93 6.15 -9.12 3.55
N MET A 94 7.33 -8.85 2.97
CA MET A 94 8.23 -9.89 2.47
C MET A 94 8.71 -10.81 3.60
N MET A 95 9.02 -10.26 4.78
CA MET A 95 9.50 -11.06 5.93
C MET A 95 8.43 -11.98 6.50
N GLN A 96 7.16 -11.65 6.25
CA GLN A 96 6.02 -12.48 6.65
C GLN A 96 5.80 -13.69 5.73
N GLN A 97 6.46 -13.73 4.56
CA GLN A 97 6.40 -14.90 3.70
C GLN A 97 7.14 -16.07 4.35
N LYS A 98 6.54 -17.25 4.25
CA LYS A 98 7.07 -18.47 4.86
C LYS A 98 8.50 -18.75 4.41
N GLY A 99 9.43 -18.80 5.35
CA GLY A 99 10.84 -19.18 5.12
C GLY A 99 11.75 -18.03 4.70
N VAL A 100 11.23 -16.84 4.36
CA VAL A 100 12.04 -15.74 3.83
C VAL A 100 12.88 -15.08 4.93
N ALA A 101 12.31 -14.86 6.12
CA ALA A 101 13.04 -14.29 7.25
C ALA A 101 14.21 -15.20 7.66
N GLU A 102 13.97 -16.51 7.74
CA GLU A 102 14.99 -17.50 8.09
C GLU A 102 16.06 -17.61 6.99
N GLU A 103 15.67 -17.54 5.72
CA GLU A 103 16.59 -17.51 4.59
C GLU A 103 17.51 -16.28 4.65
N ILE A 104 16.95 -15.09 4.87
CA ILE A 104 17.72 -13.85 4.99
C ILE A 104 18.69 -13.94 6.17
N ALA A 105 18.22 -14.33 7.35
CA ALA A 105 19.05 -14.46 8.53
C ALA A 105 20.18 -15.49 8.36
N LYS A 106 19.94 -16.55 7.57
CA LYS A 106 20.95 -17.57 7.27
C LYS A 106 21.97 -17.09 6.24
N MET A 107 21.52 -16.46 5.15
CA MET A 107 22.40 -16.07 4.03
C MET A 107 23.13 -14.75 4.27
N TYR A 108 22.50 -13.80 4.94
CA TYR A 108 23.01 -12.46 5.20
C TYR A 108 23.29 -12.29 6.69
N LYS A 109 24.40 -12.87 7.15
CA LYS A 109 24.82 -12.85 8.57
C LYS A 109 25.13 -11.47 9.13
N HIS A 110 25.27 -10.47 8.27
CA HIS A 110 25.43 -9.06 8.63
C HIS A 110 24.09 -8.32 8.76
N VAL A 111 22.96 -8.98 8.59
CA VAL A 111 21.64 -8.44 8.97
C VAL A 111 21.42 -8.71 10.44
N ASP A 112 21.13 -7.65 11.19
CA ASP A 112 21.04 -7.70 12.65
C ASP A 112 19.62 -7.98 13.14
N ILE A 113 18.62 -7.38 12.47
CA ILE A 113 17.23 -7.45 12.91
C ILE A 113 16.31 -7.82 11.73
N VAL A 114 15.46 -8.82 11.92
CA VAL A 114 14.44 -9.22 10.94
C VAL A 114 13.08 -9.31 11.62
N PHE A 115 12.08 -8.57 11.14
CA PHE A 115 10.75 -8.59 11.72
C PHE A 115 9.60 -8.46 10.72
N GLY A 116 8.43 -8.95 11.12
CA GLY A 116 7.23 -9.02 10.28
C GLY A 116 6.35 -7.77 10.37
N THR A 117 5.26 -7.77 9.59
CA THR A 117 4.29 -6.66 9.62
C THR A 117 3.42 -6.67 10.87
N HIS A 118 3.22 -7.84 11.48
CA HIS A 118 2.36 -8.02 12.65
C HIS A 118 2.98 -7.49 13.95
N ASN A 119 4.29 -7.32 13.99
CA ASN A 119 5.06 -6.93 15.16
C ASN A 119 5.97 -5.72 14.90
N ALA A 120 5.68 -4.90 13.89
CA ALA A 120 6.48 -3.71 13.59
C ALA A 120 6.55 -2.70 14.76
N HIS A 121 5.49 -2.60 15.56
CA HIS A 121 5.44 -1.77 16.78
C HIS A 121 6.45 -2.19 17.87
N LYS A 122 7.03 -3.39 17.77
CA LYS A 122 8.04 -3.92 18.68
C LYS A 122 9.48 -3.62 18.24
N PHE A 123 9.66 -2.90 17.14
CA PHE A 123 10.99 -2.56 16.65
C PHE A 123 11.91 -1.90 17.70
N PRO A 124 11.44 -0.98 18.57
CA PRO A 124 12.27 -0.45 19.67
C PRO A 124 12.82 -1.53 20.60
N ASP A 125 11.99 -2.52 20.96
CA ASP A 125 12.38 -3.64 21.83
C ASP A 125 13.47 -4.49 21.13
N TYR A 126 13.30 -4.76 19.83
CA TYR A 126 14.28 -5.54 19.03
C TYR A 126 15.62 -4.82 18.86
N LEU A 127 15.57 -3.50 18.69
CA LEU A 127 16.76 -2.67 18.58
C LEU A 127 17.53 -2.65 19.91
N GLU A 128 16.83 -2.48 21.03
CA GLU A 128 17.43 -2.46 22.36
C GLU A 128 18.03 -3.83 22.73
N GLU A 129 17.35 -4.92 22.38
CA GLU A 129 17.88 -6.28 22.52
C GLU A 129 19.17 -6.47 21.72
N HIS A 130 19.16 -6.14 20.42
CA HIS A 130 20.33 -6.27 19.56
C HIS A 130 21.52 -5.45 20.06
N ILE A 131 21.29 -4.18 20.47
CA ILE A 131 22.36 -3.33 21.01
C ILE A 131 22.95 -3.92 22.30
N SER A 132 22.13 -4.59 23.12
CA SER A 132 22.55 -5.13 24.41
C SER A 132 23.28 -6.47 24.29
N THR A 133 22.86 -7.34 23.38
CA THR A 133 23.39 -8.71 23.23
C THR A 133 24.43 -8.81 22.12
N ASN A 134 24.37 -7.91 21.14
CA ASN A 134 25.05 -8.01 19.84
C ASN A 134 24.68 -9.29 19.05
N ASP A 135 23.56 -9.93 19.41
CA ASP A 135 23.02 -11.09 18.71
C ASP A 135 22.02 -10.67 17.62
N GLN A 136 21.83 -11.55 16.64
CA GLN A 136 20.82 -11.37 15.59
C GLN A 136 19.41 -11.60 16.16
N VAL A 137 18.51 -10.64 15.97
CA VAL A 137 17.10 -10.69 16.43
C VAL A 137 16.19 -11.02 15.24
N ILE A 138 15.46 -12.14 15.32
CA ILE A 138 14.56 -12.61 14.25
C ILE A 138 13.19 -12.88 14.85
N GLU A 139 12.26 -11.96 14.63
CA GLU A 139 10.95 -11.99 15.29
C GLU A 139 9.82 -11.90 14.25
N ILE A 140 9.17 -13.04 13.97
CA ILE A 140 8.06 -13.11 13.01
C ILE A 140 6.81 -13.64 13.71
N TYR A 141 5.83 -12.75 13.91
CA TYR A 141 4.56 -13.15 14.50
C TYR A 141 3.69 -13.81 13.44
N ASN A 142 3.42 -15.10 13.58
CA ASN A 142 2.65 -15.89 12.60
C ASN A 142 1.17 -15.50 12.49
N LYS A 143 0.67 -14.69 13.44
CA LYS A 143 -0.71 -14.24 13.48
C LYS A 143 -0.76 -12.78 13.88
N GLU A 144 -1.77 -12.11 13.36
CA GLU A 144 -2.19 -10.81 13.81
C GLU A 144 -2.57 -10.81 15.30
N THR A 145 -2.19 -9.75 16.00
CA THR A 145 -2.63 -9.43 17.36
C THR A 145 -3.76 -8.39 17.31
N GLU A 146 -4.04 -7.69 18.41
CA GLU A 146 -4.92 -6.52 18.37
C GLU A 146 -4.29 -5.37 17.56
N ILE A 147 -5.11 -4.42 17.11
CA ILE A 147 -4.58 -3.21 16.47
C ILE A 147 -3.95 -2.33 17.55
N ILE A 148 -2.69 -1.94 17.34
CA ILE A 148 -1.94 -1.09 18.27
C ILE A 148 -2.12 0.36 17.84
N GLU A 149 -2.80 1.13 18.68
CA GLU A 149 -3.02 2.57 18.51
C GLU A 149 -1.92 3.40 19.20
N GLY A 150 -1.83 4.68 18.86
CA GLY A 150 -0.92 5.63 19.53
C GLY A 150 0.57 5.43 19.20
N ILE A 151 0.88 4.72 18.11
CA ILE A 151 2.25 4.60 17.61
C ILE A 151 2.69 5.99 17.11
N PRO A 152 3.87 6.49 17.49
CA PRO A 152 4.41 7.75 16.96
C PRO A 152 4.62 7.66 15.45
N ILE A 153 4.21 8.69 14.71
CA ILE A 153 4.34 8.72 13.24
C ILE A 153 5.03 10.03 12.83
N ILE A 154 6.02 9.93 11.95
CA ILE A 154 6.65 11.08 11.32
C ILE A 154 6.39 10.98 9.82
N ARG A 155 5.59 11.91 9.30
CA ARG A 155 5.17 11.92 7.90
C ARG A 155 6.23 12.57 7.03
N GLU A 156 6.36 12.09 5.79
CA GLU A 156 7.26 12.71 4.81
C GLU A 156 6.68 14.00 4.21
N SER A 157 5.36 14.06 4.06
CA SER A 157 4.64 15.21 3.54
C SER A 157 4.09 16.07 4.67
N SER A 158 4.02 17.39 4.45
CA SER A 158 3.40 18.35 5.38
C SER A 158 1.96 18.72 5.03
N ILE A 159 1.43 18.25 3.89
CA ILE A 159 0.11 18.65 3.39
C ILE A 159 -0.85 17.47 3.22
N LYS A 160 -0.33 16.26 3.04
CA LYS A 160 -1.12 15.05 2.78
C LYS A 160 -0.63 13.89 3.63
N ALA A 161 -1.57 13.10 4.14
CA ALA A 161 -1.25 12.00 5.06
C ALA A 161 -1.96 10.70 4.68
N PHE A 162 -1.28 9.58 4.94
CA PHE A 162 -1.87 8.25 4.85
C PHE A 162 -2.45 7.84 6.21
N VAL A 163 -3.74 7.52 6.24
CA VAL A 163 -4.42 7.07 7.46
C VAL A 163 -4.91 5.66 7.25
N THR A 164 -4.23 4.68 7.84
CA THR A 164 -4.69 3.29 7.77
C THR A 164 -5.98 3.16 8.56
N ILE A 165 -7.08 2.73 7.95
CA ILE A 165 -8.38 2.53 8.62
C ILE A 165 -8.64 1.05 8.94
N MET A 166 -7.95 0.14 8.24
CA MET A 166 -8.08 -1.30 8.45
C MET A 166 -6.86 -2.06 7.94
N TYR A 167 -6.71 -3.29 8.42
CA TYR A 167 -5.65 -4.22 8.08
C TYR A 167 -6.21 -5.55 7.58
N GLY A 168 -5.44 -6.24 6.73
CA GLY A 168 -5.75 -7.59 6.27
C GLY A 168 -6.83 -7.65 5.19
N CYS A 169 -7.06 -8.83 4.63
CA CYS A 169 -7.99 -9.02 3.51
C CYS A 169 -8.59 -10.43 3.50
N ASP A 170 -9.92 -10.53 3.42
CA ASP A 170 -10.66 -11.79 3.49
C ASP A 170 -11.13 -12.28 2.10
N ASN A 171 -10.60 -11.67 1.03
CA ASN A 171 -10.97 -12.02 -0.35
C ASN A 171 -10.31 -13.30 -0.87
N PHE A 172 -9.07 -13.62 -0.44
CA PHE A 172 -8.31 -14.78 -0.90
C PHE A 172 -8.29 -14.95 -2.43
N CYS A 173 -8.05 -13.87 -3.17
CA CYS A 173 -7.82 -13.95 -4.62
C CYS A 173 -6.61 -14.86 -4.90
N THR A 174 -6.69 -15.73 -5.90
CA THR A 174 -5.70 -16.82 -6.06
C THR A 174 -4.28 -16.34 -6.32
N PHE A 175 -4.09 -15.14 -6.85
CA PHE A 175 -2.78 -14.50 -7.09
C PHE A 175 -2.27 -13.66 -5.91
N CYS A 176 -3.09 -13.42 -4.89
CA CYS A 176 -2.81 -12.44 -3.86
C CYS A 176 -2.18 -13.07 -2.62
N ILE A 177 -0.99 -12.59 -2.23
CA ILE A 177 -0.28 -13.05 -1.04
C ILE A 177 -0.77 -12.36 0.23
N VAL A 178 -1.44 -11.21 0.10
CA VAL A 178 -1.82 -10.30 1.18
C VAL A 178 -2.53 -10.99 2.36
N PRO A 179 -3.52 -11.88 2.19
CA PRO A 179 -4.18 -12.54 3.32
C PRO A 179 -3.23 -13.36 4.20
N TYR A 180 -2.09 -13.80 3.64
CA TYR A 180 -1.10 -14.60 4.34
C TYR A 180 -0.02 -13.76 5.04
N VAL A 181 0.19 -12.52 4.58
CA VAL A 181 1.28 -11.64 5.07
C VAL A 181 0.79 -10.42 5.85
N ARG A 182 -0.52 -10.15 5.83
CA ARG A 182 -1.19 -9.07 6.59
C ARG A 182 -2.39 -9.56 7.42
N GLY A 183 -2.70 -10.86 7.36
CA GLY A 183 -3.74 -11.50 8.16
C GLY A 183 -5.16 -11.21 7.70
N ARG A 184 -6.13 -11.53 8.57
CA ARG A 184 -7.57 -11.32 8.36
C ARG A 184 -7.96 -9.85 8.51
N GLU A 185 -9.12 -9.50 7.97
CA GLU A 185 -9.68 -8.15 8.06
C GLU A 185 -9.93 -7.73 9.51
N ARG A 186 -9.37 -6.56 9.87
CA ARG A 186 -9.55 -5.89 11.16
C ARG A 186 -9.56 -4.39 10.94
N SER A 187 -10.62 -3.73 11.38
CA SER A 187 -10.87 -2.30 11.23
C SER A 187 -10.50 -1.58 12.52
N ARG A 188 -9.93 -0.39 12.38
CA ARG A 188 -9.72 0.53 13.49
C ARG A 188 -11.03 1.14 13.93
N LYS A 189 -11.12 1.54 15.20
CA LYS A 189 -12.31 2.22 15.69
C LYS A 189 -12.43 3.59 15.02
N VAL A 190 -13.67 4.00 14.78
CA VAL A 190 -13.99 5.31 14.19
C VAL A 190 -13.38 6.45 15.01
N SER A 191 -13.43 6.37 16.35
CA SER A 191 -12.86 7.40 17.23
C SER A 191 -11.37 7.58 17.00
N ASP A 192 -10.62 6.48 16.91
CA ASP A 192 -9.17 6.52 16.76
C ASP A 192 -8.77 7.12 15.40
N ILE A 193 -9.52 6.78 14.33
CA ILE A 193 -9.34 7.37 12.99
C ILE A 193 -9.64 8.86 13.00
N VAL A 194 -10.78 9.27 13.57
CA VAL A 194 -11.21 10.68 13.61
C VAL A 194 -10.25 11.52 14.45
N ASP A 195 -9.79 11.02 15.59
CA ASP A 195 -8.86 11.74 16.45
C ASP A 195 -7.50 11.92 15.77
N GLU A 196 -7.00 10.89 15.07
CA GLU A 196 -5.78 11.02 14.25
C GLU A 196 -5.93 12.07 13.14
N ILE A 197 -7.06 12.07 12.41
CA ILE A 197 -7.29 13.05 11.34
C ILE A 197 -7.43 14.47 11.90
N LYS A 198 -8.06 14.66 13.06
CA LYS A 198 -8.13 15.97 13.71
C LYS A 198 -6.76 16.50 14.12
N VAL A 199 -5.87 15.62 14.61
CA VAL A 199 -4.47 16.00 14.90
C VAL A 199 -3.77 16.44 13.62
N LEU A 200 -3.90 15.66 12.53
CA LEU A 200 -3.32 16.02 11.22
C LEU A 200 -3.85 17.38 10.73
N VAL A 201 -5.15 17.63 10.81
CA VAL A 201 -5.70 18.94 10.41
C VAL A 201 -5.16 20.08 11.26
N ALA A 202 -5.01 19.87 12.58
CA ALA A 202 -4.42 20.87 13.48
C ALA A 202 -2.94 21.15 13.16
N GLU A 203 -2.22 20.18 12.60
CA GLU A 203 -0.84 20.31 12.11
C GLU A 203 -0.76 20.95 10.70
N GLY A 204 -1.89 21.19 10.05
CA GLY A 204 -1.99 21.90 8.77
C GLY A 204 -2.20 21.00 7.54
N TYR A 205 -2.38 19.69 7.72
CA TYR A 205 -2.65 18.77 6.61
C TYR A 205 -4.02 19.05 6.00
N LYS A 206 -4.10 18.97 4.67
CA LYS A 206 -5.28 19.29 3.86
C LYS A 206 -5.93 18.08 3.22
N GLU A 207 -5.14 17.04 2.93
CA GLU A 207 -5.63 15.80 2.31
C GLU A 207 -5.31 14.59 3.19
N VAL A 208 -6.27 13.69 3.37
CA VAL A 208 -6.03 12.35 3.92
C VAL A 208 -6.39 11.29 2.90
N THR A 209 -5.54 10.28 2.78
CA THR A 209 -5.86 9.07 2.01
C THR A 209 -6.10 7.92 2.99
N LEU A 210 -7.35 7.45 3.05
CA LEU A 210 -7.75 6.31 3.86
C LEU A 210 -7.19 5.02 3.23
N LEU A 211 -6.36 4.31 3.98
CA LEU A 211 -5.68 3.09 3.54
C LEU A 211 -6.26 1.83 4.15
N GLY A 212 -6.26 0.77 3.37
CA GLY A 212 -6.52 -0.59 3.77
C GLY A 212 -6.14 -1.53 2.63
N GLN A 213 -6.37 -2.83 2.79
CA GLN A 213 -6.27 -3.78 1.67
C GLN A 213 -7.59 -3.95 0.92
N ASN A 214 -8.72 -3.69 1.59
CA ASN A 214 -10.06 -3.70 1.03
C ASN A 214 -10.96 -2.73 1.80
N VAL A 215 -10.77 -1.42 1.59
CA VAL A 215 -11.45 -0.39 2.40
C VAL A 215 -12.99 -0.53 2.41
N ASN A 216 -13.59 -1.10 1.36
CA ASN A 216 -15.04 -1.28 1.29
C ASN A 216 -15.60 -2.31 2.28
N SER A 217 -14.76 -3.13 2.91
CA SER A 217 -15.19 -4.06 3.96
C SER A 217 -15.00 -3.52 5.37
N TYR A 218 -14.57 -2.26 5.53
CA TYR A 218 -14.46 -1.61 6.83
C TYR A 218 -15.74 -1.78 7.67
N GLY A 219 -15.54 -2.17 8.93
CA GLY A 219 -16.56 -2.27 9.96
C GLY A 219 -17.46 -3.51 9.90
N ARG A 220 -17.27 -4.43 8.94
CA ARG A 220 -18.09 -5.65 8.82
C ARG A 220 -17.92 -6.64 9.98
N GLU A 221 -16.80 -6.57 10.68
CA GLU A 221 -16.49 -7.43 11.82
C GLU A 221 -16.94 -6.84 13.17
N PHE A 222 -17.36 -5.57 13.20
CA PHE A 222 -17.92 -4.97 14.41
C PHE A 222 -19.26 -5.63 14.75
N LYS A 223 -19.33 -6.27 15.91
CA LYS A 223 -20.56 -6.93 16.38
C LYS A 223 -21.57 -5.97 16.98
N ASP A 224 -21.07 -4.88 17.58
CA ASP A 224 -21.86 -3.97 18.42
C ASP A 224 -22.11 -2.59 17.78
N THR A 225 -21.44 -2.30 16.66
CA THR A 225 -21.58 -1.03 15.91
C THR A 225 -21.64 -1.32 14.42
N ASN A 226 -22.66 -0.83 13.72
CA ASN A 226 -22.83 -1.09 12.29
C ASN A 226 -22.32 0.09 11.43
N VAL A 227 -21.14 0.64 11.74
CA VAL A 227 -20.57 1.73 10.96
C VAL A 227 -19.90 1.14 9.71
N SER A 228 -20.45 1.44 8.54
CA SER A 228 -19.89 1.02 7.26
C SER A 228 -18.77 1.95 6.79
N PHE A 229 -18.08 1.56 5.71
CA PHE A 229 -17.11 2.45 5.07
C PHE A 229 -17.74 3.76 4.57
N ALA A 230 -18.98 3.71 4.07
CA ALA A 230 -19.69 4.90 3.61
C ALA A 230 -20.03 5.84 4.78
N ASP A 231 -20.40 5.30 5.94
CA ASP A 231 -20.59 6.08 7.16
C ASP A 231 -19.28 6.72 7.62
N LEU A 232 -18.16 5.98 7.56
CA LEU A 232 -16.85 6.53 7.89
C LEU A 232 -16.48 7.70 6.96
N LEU A 233 -16.72 7.59 5.64
CA LEU A 233 -16.50 8.70 4.71
C LEU A 233 -17.28 9.95 5.11
N ARG A 234 -18.58 9.80 5.42
CA ARG A 234 -19.43 10.90 5.88
C ARG A 234 -18.95 11.49 7.21
N ILE A 235 -18.54 10.65 8.16
CA ILE A 235 -18.00 11.12 9.46
C ILE A 235 -16.70 11.91 9.28
N VAL A 236 -15.79 11.44 8.43
CA VAL A 236 -14.53 12.14 8.14
C VAL A 236 -14.79 13.42 7.35
N ASN A 237 -15.80 13.45 6.48
CA ASN A 237 -16.23 14.65 5.76
C ASN A 237 -16.60 15.80 6.70
N GLU A 238 -17.19 15.52 7.86
CA GLU A 238 -17.58 16.55 8.82
C GLU A 238 -16.39 17.17 9.61
N ILE A 239 -15.16 16.68 9.42
CA ILE A 239 -13.99 17.24 10.12
C ILE A 239 -13.67 18.63 9.55
N GLU A 240 -13.85 19.65 10.37
CA GLU A 240 -13.52 21.04 10.04
C GLU A 240 -12.02 21.20 9.76
N GLY A 241 -11.66 21.92 8.70
CA GLY A 241 -10.28 22.17 8.27
C GLY A 241 -9.65 21.11 7.37
N LEU A 242 -10.25 19.90 7.29
CA LEU A 242 -9.95 18.92 6.26
C LEU A 242 -10.58 19.36 4.93
N GLU A 243 -9.81 19.36 3.85
CA GLU A 243 -10.29 19.80 2.53
C GLU A 243 -10.54 18.63 1.58
N ARG A 244 -9.83 17.51 1.77
CA ARG A 244 -9.86 16.41 0.80
C ARG A 244 -9.67 15.03 1.42
N ILE A 245 -10.51 14.10 0.99
CA ILE A 245 -10.53 12.70 1.38
C ILE A 245 -10.34 11.87 0.12
N ARG A 246 -9.30 11.05 0.12
CA ARG A 246 -9.08 10.00 -0.87
C ARG A 246 -9.16 8.65 -0.20
N PHE A 247 -9.38 7.62 -1.00
CA PHE A 247 -9.12 6.24 -0.61
C PHE A 247 -8.70 5.45 -1.85
N MET A 248 -8.02 4.34 -1.61
CA MET A 248 -7.66 3.38 -2.65
C MET A 248 -8.03 1.98 -2.17
N THR A 249 -7.86 0.97 -3.04
CA THR A 249 -8.09 -0.45 -2.73
C THR A 249 -9.55 -0.87 -2.55
N SER A 250 -10.40 -0.52 -3.53
CA SER A 250 -11.74 -1.09 -3.58
C SER A 250 -11.72 -2.53 -4.10
N HIS A 251 -12.66 -3.36 -3.66
CA HIS A 251 -12.93 -4.65 -4.29
C HIS A 251 -14.32 -4.61 -4.95
N PRO A 252 -14.47 -4.95 -6.25
CA PRO A 252 -15.74 -4.79 -6.95
C PRO A 252 -16.93 -5.49 -6.31
N LYS A 253 -16.72 -6.66 -5.69
CA LYS A 253 -17.77 -7.36 -4.93
C LYS A 253 -18.27 -6.59 -3.69
N ASP A 254 -17.43 -5.72 -3.13
CA ASP A 254 -17.61 -5.10 -1.82
C ASP A 254 -17.98 -3.61 -1.91
N LEU A 255 -17.81 -2.99 -3.09
CA LEU A 255 -18.24 -1.62 -3.33
C LEU A 255 -19.77 -1.54 -3.34
N SER A 256 -20.35 -1.02 -2.26
CA SER A 256 -21.80 -0.86 -2.14
C SER A 256 -22.28 0.40 -2.86
N LYS A 257 -23.57 0.43 -3.20
CA LYS A 257 -24.23 1.67 -3.67
C LYS A 257 -24.07 2.82 -2.68
N ASP A 258 -24.06 2.53 -1.39
CA ASP A 258 -23.94 3.58 -0.37
C ASP A 258 -22.56 4.25 -0.37
N VAL A 259 -21.49 3.53 -0.71
CA VAL A 259 -20.16 4.14 -0.92
C VAL A 259 -20.19 5.07 -2.14
N ILE A 260 -20.85 4.67 -3.23
CA ILE A 260 -21.01 5.52 -4.42
C ILE A 260 -21.78 6.80 -4.06
N MET A 261 -22.85 6.68 -3.28
CA MET A 261 -23.62 7.82 -2.80
C MET A 261 -22.80 8.71 -1.86
N ALA A 262 -21.99 8.14 -0.96
CA ALA A 262 -21.12 8.91 -0.09
C ALA A 262 -20.12 9.76 -0.89
N ILE A 263 -19.52 9.23 -1.96
CA ILE A 263 -18.63 10.02 -2.85
C ILE A 263 -19.39 11.17 -3.52
N LYS A 264 -20.64 10.92 -3.95
CA LYS A 264 -21.48 11.94 -4.58
C LYS A 264 -21.91 13.04 -3.60
N GLU A 265 -22.21 12.67 -2.36
CA GLU A 265 -22.83 13.53 -1.35
C GLU A 265 -21.81 14.34 -0.55
N CYS A 266 -20.61 13.78 -0.33
CA CYS A 266 -19.55 14.40 0.47
C CYS A 266 -18.71 15.35 -0.38
N ASP A 267 -18.67 16.62 -0.01
CA ASP A 267 -17.94 17.67 -0.71
C ASP A 267 -16.41 17.53 -0.64
N LYS A 268 -15.88 16.80 0.36
CA LYS A 268 -14.43 16.58 0.50
C LYS A 268 -13.98 15.25 -0.08
N VAL A 269 -14.89 14.32 -0.41
CA VAL A 269 -14.51 13.01 -0.98
C VAL A 269 -14.31 13.16 -2.47
N VAL A 270 -13.07 12.96 -2.94
CA VAL A 270 -12.73 13.17 -4.35
C VAL A 270 -13.51 12.22 -5.25
N GLU A 271 -13.98 12.71 -6.39
CA GLU A 271 -14.70 11.98 -7.44
C GLU A 271 -13.76 11.05 -8.24
N GLN A 272 -13.06 10.18 -7.52
CA GLN A 272 -12.16 9.18 -8.06
C GLN A 272 -12.57 7.81 -7.51
N VAL A 273 -12.78 6.84 -8.39
CA VAL A 273 -12.99 5.45 -8.00
C VAL A 273 -11.93 4.55 -8.62
N HIS A 274 -11.10 3.98 -7.77
CA HIS A 274 -10.18 2.91 -8.15
C HIS A 274 -10.86 1.55 -7.93
N LEU A 275 -11.25 0.88 -9.03
CA LEU A 275 -12.03 -0.35 -9.04
C LEU A 275 -11.34 -1.49 -9.82
N PRO A 276 -10.39 -2.21 -9.21
CA PRO A 276 -9.62 -3.27 -9.85
C PRO A 276 -10.46 -4.42 -10.41
N VAL A 277 -10.53 -4.54 -11.74
CA VAL A 277 -11.26 -5.64 -12.40
C VAL A 277 -10.41 -6.91 -12.49
N GLN A 278 -9.09 -6.78 -12.57
CA GLN A 278 -8.09 -7.83 -12.76
C GLN A 278 -8.15 -8.53 -14.12
N SER A 279 -9.34 -8.90 -14.62
CA SER A 279 -9.55 -9.44 -15.97
C SER A 279 -10.97 -9.15 -16.45
N GLY A 280 -11.18 -8.98 -17.75
CA GLY A 280 -12.52 -8.81 -18.32
C GLY A 280 -13.23 -10.11 -18.70
N SER A 281 -12.61 -11.28 -18.46
CA SER A 281 -13.20 -12.60 -18.73
C SER A 281 -13.78 -13.24 -17.46
N ASN A 282 -15.02 -13.73 -17.55
CA ASN A 282 -15.67 -14.48 -16.47
C ASN A 282 -14.92 -15.76 -16.10
N ASN A 283 -14.34 -16.44 -17.08
CA ASN A 283 -13.52 -17.62 -16.86
C ASN A 283 -12.25 -17.27 -16.06
N MET A 284 -11.57 -16.18 -16.41
CA MET A 284 -10.39 -15.70 -15.66
C MET A 284 -10.76 -15.20 -14.27
N LEU A 285 -11.81 -14.40 -14.13
CA LEU A 285 -12.32 -13.92 -12.85
C LEU A 285 -12.60 -15.08 -11.89
N LYS A 286 -13.24 -16.15 -12.38
CA LYS A 286 -13.46 -17.37 -11.58
C LYS A 286 -12.16 -18.05 -11.15
N LYS A 287 -11.18 -18.22 -12.05
CA LYS A 287 -9.86 -18.78 -11.72
C LYS A 287 -9.07 -17.91 -10.74
N MET A 288 -9.26 -16.59 -10.82
CA MET A 288 -8.71 -15.59 -9.90
C MET A 288 -9.41 -15.57 -8.53
N ASN A 289 -10.48 -16.37 -8.36
CA ASN A 289 -11.38 -16.36 -7.19
C ASN A 289 -12.04 -14.99 -6.95
N ARG A 290 -12.35 -14.26 -8.03
CA ARG A 290 -13.14 -13.04 -7.98
C ARG A 290 -14.61 -13.42 -7.88
N LYS A 291 -15.29 -12.93 -6.85
CA LYS A 291 -16.68 -13.28 -6.52
C LYS A 291 -17.69 -12.37 -7.24
N TYR A 292 -17.43 -12.05 -8.49
CA TYR A 292 -18.26 -11.22 -9.35
C TYR A 292 -18.02 -11.61 -10.81
N THR A 293 -18.93 -11.18 -11.69
CA THR A 293 -18.83 -11.39 -13.15
C THR A 293 -18.54 -10.06 -13.87
N ARG A 294 -18.11 -10.16 -15.12
CA ARG A 294 -17.95 -9.04 -16.05
C ARG A 294 -19.20 -8.17 -16.09
N GLU A 295 -20.38 -8.79 -16.19
CA GLU A 295 -21.66 -8.09 -16.29
C GLU A 295 -21.94 -7.28 -15.03
N SER A 296 -21.84 -7.91 -13.85
CA SER A 296 -22.02 -7.20 -12.56
C SER A 296 -21.00 -6.07 -12.34
N TYR A 297 -19.78 -6.23 -12.87
CA TYR A 297 -18.76 -5.19 -12.84
C TYR A 297 -19.16 -4.00 -13.72
N LEU A 298 -19.61 -4.25 -14.95
CA LEU A 298 -20.07 -3.21 -15.88
C LEU A 298 -21.32 -2.49 -15.36
N GLU A 299 -22.24 -3.20 -14.71
CA GLU A 299 -23.40 -2.60 -14.02
C GLU A 299 -22.94 -1.65 -12.91
N THR A 300 -21.94 -2.05 -12.12
CA THR A 300 -21.37 -1.20 -11.06
C THR A 300 -20.68 0.03 -11.65
N VAL A 301 -19.89 -0.12 -12.71
CA VAL A 301 -19.26 0.99 -13.43
C VAL A 301 -20.30 1.96 -13.99
N LYS A 302 -21.37 1.43 -14.58
CA LYS A 302 -22.47 2.24 -15.10
C LYS A 302 -23.12 3.06 -13.98
N LEU A 303 -23.44 2.42 -12.85
CA LEU A 303 -23.98 3.11 -11.68
C LEU A 303 -23.06 4.21 -11.16
N ILE A 304 -21.74 3.96 -11.10
CA ILE A 304 -20.75 4.97 -10.70
C ILE A 304 -20.79 6.18 -11.63
N LYS A 305 -20.77 5.96 -12.96
CA LYS A 305 -20.81 7.05 -13.95
C LYS A 305 -22.13 7.83 -13.96
N GLU A 306 -23.24 7.16 -13.65
CA GLU A 306 -24.57 7.78 -13.56
C GLU A 306 -24.70 8.65 -12.30
N GLU A 307 -24.21 8.17 -11.16
CA GLU A 307 -24.35 8.86 -9.88
C GLU A 307 -23.28 9.94 -9.66
N ILE A 308 -22.09 9.77 -10.24
CA ILE A 308 -20.95 10.68 -10.09
C ILE A 308 -20.49 11.17 -11.49
N PRO A 309 -21.18 12.16 -12.07
CA PRO A 309 -20.79 12.70 -13.37
C PRO A 309 -19.36 13.25 -13.36
N GLY A 310 -18.53 12.81 -14.31
CA GLY A 310 -17.13 13.26 -14.40
C GLY A 310 -16.15 12.47 -13.52
N VAL A 311 -16.62 11.40 -12.85
CA VAL A 311 -15.77 10.51 -12.04
C VAL A 311 -14.54 10.01 -12.80
N ALA A 312 -13.38 10.13 -12.17
CA ALA A 312 -12.15 9.53 -12.63
C ALA A 312 -12.09 8.04 -12.24
N LEU A 313 -12.19 7.15 -13.22
CA LEU A 313 -12.13 5.71 -13.03
C LEU A 313 -10.73 5.18 -13.29
N SER A 314 -10.24 4.41 -12.31
CA SER A 314 -9.01 3.65 -12.49
C SER A 314 -9.16 2.18 -12.09
N THR A 315 -8.25 1.34 -12.58
CA THR A 315 -8.33 -0.11 -12.36
C THR A 315 -6.96 -0.76 -12.32
N ASP A 316 -6.92 -2.02 -11.92
CA ASP A 316 -5.78 -2.92 -12.11
C ASP A 316 -6.19 -4.05 -13.06
N ILE A 317 -5.30 -4.41 -13.97
CA ILE A 317 -5.48 -5.54 -14.90
C ILE A 317 -4.23 -6.41 -14.89
N ILE A 318 -4.42 -7.72 -14.75
CA ILE A 318 -3.36 -8.73 -14.83
C ILE A 318 -3.47 -9.46 -16.17
N VAL A 319 -2.39 -9.45 -16.94
CA VAL A 319 -2.28 -10.10 -18.24
C VAL A 319 -1.43 -11.37 -18.11
N GLY A 320 -1.83 -12.45 -18.80
CA GLY A 320 -1.06 -13.68 -18.82
C GLY A 320 -1.23 -14.54 -17.57
N PHE A 321 -2.38 -14.43 -16.91
CA PHE A 321 -2.72 -15.29 -15.77
C PHE A 321 -2.74 -16.78 -16.21
N PRO A 322 -2.39 -17.75 -15.33
CA PRO A 322 -2.35 -19.16 -15.72
C PRO A 322 -3.67 -19.65 -16.34
N GLY A 323 -3.58 -20.13 -17.57
CA GLY A 323 -4.66 -20.63 -18.40
C GLY A 323 -5.51 -19.55 -19.07
N GLU A 324 -5.00 -18.32 -19.23
CA GLU A 324 -5.61 -17.24 -20.01
C GLU A 324 -5.51 -17.51 -21.52
N THR A 325 -6.65 -17.65 -22.19
CA THR A 325 -6.73 -17.83 -23.64
C THR A 325 -6.76 -16.49 -24.38
N GLU A 326 -6.58 -16.52 -25.71
CA GLU A 326 -6.74 -15.31 -26.52
C GLU A 326 -8.16 -14.74 -26.47
N GLU A 327 -9.18 -15.59 -26.31
CA GLU A 327 -10.56 -15.13 -26.18
C GLU A 327 -10.79 -14.42 -24.84
N ASP A 328 -10.26 -14.99 -23.74
CA ASP A 328 -10.29 -14.34 -22.43
C ASP A 328 -9.61 -12.95 -22.46
N PHE A 329 -8.52 -12.85 -23.20
CA PHE A 329 -7.80 -11.60 -23.36
C PHE A 329 -8.57 -10.59 -24.23
N LYS A 330 -9.23 -11.03 -25.30
CA LYS A 330 -10.12 -10.17 -26.11
C LYS A 330 -11.30 -9.63 -25.30
N GLU A 331 -11.88 -10.44 -24.41
CA GLU A 331 -12.88 -9.96 -23.46
C GLU A 331 -12.30 -8.85 -22.57
N THR A 332 -11.06 -9.01 -22.08
CA THR A 332 -10.37 -7.97 -21.30
C THR A 332 -10.17 -6.67 -22.09
N LEU A 333 -9.73 -6.75 -23.35
CA LEU A 333 -9.62 -5.58 -24.23
C LEU A 333 -10.97 -4.90 -24.50
N SER A 334 -12.02 -5.70 -24.71
CA SER A 334 -13.39 -5.22 -24.91
C SER A 334 -13.88 -4.46 -23.68
N LEU A 335 -13.68 -5.01 -22.47
CA LEU A 335 -14.05 -4.33 -21.23
C LEU A 335 -13.31 -3.01 -21.05
N ALA A 336 -12.01 -2.97 -21.32
CA ALA A 336 -11.24 -1.73 -21.22
C ALA A 336 -11.81 -0.63 -22.11
N ARG A 337 -12.16 -0.95 -23.36
CA ARG A 337 -12.79 -0.01 -24.30
C ARG A 337 -14.20 0.43 -23.88
N GLU A 338 -14.97 -0.48 -23.30
CA GLU A 338 -16.33 -0.20 -22.85
C GLU A 338 -16.33 0.73 -21.62
N VAL A 339 -15.40 0.50 -20.69
CA VAL A 339 -15.27 1.31 -19.48
C VAL A 339 -14.56 2.63 -19.74
N GLN A 340 -13.59 2.69 -20.64
CA GLN A 340 -12.79 3.90 -20.95
C GLN A 340 -12.14 4.48 -19.69
N TYR A 341 -11.20 3.73 -19.10
CA TYR A 341 -10.55 4.15 -17.86
C TYR A 341 -9.68 5.41 -18.06
N ASP A 342 -9.75 6.33 -17.09
CA ASP A 342 -8.87 7.49 -17.01
C ASP A 342 -7.42 7.07 -16.73
N SER A 343 -7.23 5.96 -16.01
CA SER A 343 -5.93 5.34 -15.76
C SER A 343 -6.07 3.86 -15.47
N ALA A 344 -5.07 3.04 -15.81
CA ALA A 344 -5.04 1.64 -15.40
C ALA A 344 -3.63 1.20 -15.05
N PHE A 345 -3.49 0.50 -13.92
CA PHE A 345 -2.27 -0.23 -13.59
C PHE A 345 -2.32 -1.61 -14.25
N THR A 346 -1.59 -1.75 -15.33
CA THR A 346 -1.47 -3.01 -16.06
C THR A 346 -0.26 -3.78 -15.57
N PHE A 347 -0.43 -5.07 -15.28
CA PHE A 347 0.63 -5.95 -14.79
C PHE A 347 0.73 -7.20 -15.67
N ILE A 348 1.95 -7.63 -15.94
CA ILE A 348 2.20 -9.01 -16.38
C ILE A 348 2.11 -9.90 -15.15
N TYR A 349 1.39 -11.02 -15.25
CA TYR A 349 1.32 -11.99 -14.17
C TYR A 349 2.72 -12.48 -13.81
N SER A 350 3.15 -12.14 -12.60
CA SER A 350 4.34 -12.69 -11.95
C SER A 350 3.91 -13.69 -10.88
N ARG A 351 4.61 -14.82 -10.86
CA ARG A 351 4.33 -15.94 -9.96
C ARG A 351 4.77 -15.58 -8.55
N ARG A 352 3.86 -15.71 -7.58
CA ARG A 352 4.15 -15.48 -6.15
C ARG A 352 4.10 -16.80 -5.40
N LYS A 353 5.22 -17.15 -4.75
CA LYS A 353 5.31 -18.38 -3.96
C LYS A 353 4.19 -18.45 -2.92
N TYR A 354 3.69 -19.66 -2.68
CA TYR A 354 2.68 -19.97 -1.67
C TYR A 354 1.26 -19.45 -1.94
N THR A 355 1.03 -18.69 -3.01
CA THR A 355 -0.33 -18.34 -3.43
C THR A 355 -1.04 -19.54 -4.08
N PRO A 356 -2.38 -19.61 -4.12
CA PRO A 356 -3.06 -20.66 -4.88
C PRO A 356 -2.67 -20.71 -6.37
N ALA A 357 -2.41 -19.54 -7.00
CA ALA A 357 -1.98 -19.43 -8.39
C ALA A 357 -0.56 -19.97 -8.64
N ASP A 358 0.28 -20.01 -7.61
CA ASP A 358 1.62 -20.65 -7.62
C ASP A 358 1.58 -22.11 -8.06
N LYS A 359 0.47 -22.80 -7.76
CA LYS A 359 0.28 -24.23 -8.00
C LYS A 359 -0.37 -24.54 -9.35
N MET A 360 -0.78 -23.52 -10.10
CA MET A 360 -1.40 -23.68 -11.42
C MET A 360 -0.32 -23.99 -12.46
N ARG A 361 -0.58 -24.91 -13.39
CA ARG A 361 0.43 -25.41 -14.34
C ARG A 361 0.41 -24.73 -15.71
N ASP A 362 -0.74 -24.17 -16.09
CA ASP A 362 -0.99 -23.64 -17.44
C ASP A 362 -0.41 -22.23 -17.61
N HIS A 363 0.89 -22.06 -17.35
CA HIS A 363 1.55 -20.77 -17.51
C HIS A 363 1.62 -20.36 -18.98
N ILE A 364 1.43 -19.06 -19.22
CA ILE A 364 1.52 -18.46 -20.55
C ILE A 364 2.97 -18.08 -20.82
N ASP A 365 3.45 -18.28 -22.05
CA ASP A 365 4.80 -17.88 -22.47
C ASP A 365 5.01 -16.37 -22.33
N GLU A 366 6.20 -15.97 -21.89
CA GLU A 366 6.52 -14.55 -21.63
C GLU A 366 6.34 -13.68 -22.87
N GLU A 367 6.69 -14.17 -24.07
CA GLU A 367 6.46 -13.45 -25.33
C GLU A 367 4.98 -13.13 -25.55
N VAL A 368 4.09 -14.08 -25.27
CA VAL A 368 2.64 -13.89 -25.38
C VAL A 368 2.14 -12.92 -24.32
N LYS A 369 2.65 -12.99 -23.09
CA LYS A 369 2.29 -12.03 -22.04
C LYS A 369 2.68 -10.61 -22.43
N HIS A 370 3.88 -10.41 -22.98
CA HIS A 370 4.36 -9.11 -23.44
C HIS A 370 3.58 -8.58 -24.65
N GLU A 371 3.25 -9.44 -25.61
CA GLU A 371 2.40 -9.08 -26.75
C GLU A 371 1.03 -8.56 -26.29
N ARG A 372 0.36 -9.32 -25.42
CA ARG A 372 -0.94 -8.97 -24.85
C ARG A 372 -0.83 -7.69 -24.02
N PHE A 373 0.18 -7.59 -23.17
CA PHE A 373 0.42 -6.39 -22.35
C PHE A 373 0.51 -5.13 -23.23
N ASN A 374 1.26 -5.18 -24.33
CA ASN A 374 1.39 -4.06 -25.25
C ASN A 374 0.06 -3.68 -25.95
N ARG A 375 -0.76 -4.67 -26.33
CA ARG A 375 -2.10 -4.44 -26.89
C ARG A 375 -3.03 -3.75 -25.91
N LEU A 376 -3.04 -4.20 -24.66
CA LEU A 376 -3.84 -3.59 -23.60
C LEU A 376 -3.37 -2.16 -23.31
N LEU A 377 -2.05 -1.98 -23.19
CA LEU A 377 -1.45 -0.66 -22.93
C LEU A 377 -1.78 0.36 -24.01
N LYS A 378 -1.89 -0.06 -25.28
CA LYS A 378 -2.32 0.81 -26.37
C LYS A 378 -3.73 1.36 -26.13
N ILE A 379 -4.70 0.50 -25.77
CA ILE A 379 -6.08 0.91 -25.50
C ILE A 379 -6.13 1.86 -24.30
N VAL A 380 -5.51 1.46 -23.18
CA VAL A 380 -5.49 2.28 -21.96
C VAL A 380 -4.89 3.66 -22.24
N ARG A 381 -3.79 3.74 -23.02
CA ARG A 381 -3.17 5.03 -23.38
C ARG A 381 -4.06 5.90 -24.26
N GLU A 382 -4.84 5.30 -25.15
CA GLU A 382 -5.81 6.03 -25.99
C GLU A 382 -6.89 6.65 -25.09
N ASP A 383 -7.45 5.88 -24.15
CA ASP A 383 -8.47 6.34 -23.20
C ASP A 383 -7.93 7.40 -22.23
N THR A 384 -6.77 7.16 -21.60
CA THR A 384 -6.09 8.13 -20.73
C THR A 384 -5.82 9.45 -21.46
N ARG A 385 -5.37 9.38 -22.72
CA ARG A 385 -5.14 10.59 -23.52
C ARG A 385 -6.44 11.34 -23.82
N ALA A 386 -7.51 10.61 -24.12
CA ALA A 386 -8.82 11.20 -24.37
C ALA A 386 -9.35 11.91 -23.11
N SER A 387 -9.26 11.27 -21.94
CA SER A 387 -9.63 11.87 -20.65
C SER A 387 -8.81 13.11 -20.33
N ASN A 388 -7.47 13.03 -20.40
CA ASN A 388 -6.60 14.18 -20.16
C ASN A 388 -6.90 15.34 -21.12
N LYS A 389 -7.18 15.06 -22.40
CA LYS A 389 -7.55 16.08 -23.37
C LYS A 389 -8.90 16.72 -23.04
N ALA A 390 -9.84 15.95 -22.49
CA ALA A 390 -11.13 16.49 -22.04
C ALA A 390 -10.99 17.42 -20.83
N MET A 391 -9.85 17.43 -20.13
CA MET A 391 -9.53 18.39 -19.06
C MET A 391 -8.87 19.68 -19.58
N GLN A 392 -8.49 19.73 -20.85
CA GLN A 392 -7.89 20.92 -21.45
C GLN A 392 -8.84 22.11 -21.34
N ASP A 393 -8.29 23.27 -20.95
CA ASP A 393 -9.00 24.55 -20.79
C ASP A 393 -10.13 24.55 -19.74
N LYS A 394 -10.17 23.53 -18.86
CA LYS A 394 -11.07 23.50 -17.70
C LYS A 394 -10.44 24.17 -16.48
N VAL A 395 -11.27 24.83 -15.69
CA VAL A 395 -10.92 25.26 -14.33
C VAL A 395 -11.16 24.08 -13.40
N VAL A 396 -10.15 23.69 -12.64
CA VAL A 396 -10.17 22.55 -11.72
C VAL A 396 -9.56 22.94 -10.38
N GLU A 397 -9.93 22.20 -9.35
CA GLU A 397 -9.32 22.33 -8.02
C GLU A 397 -7.94 21.68 -8.00
N VAL A 398 -6.97 22.37 -7.43
CA VAL A 398 -5.57 21.92 -7.34
C VAL A 398 -5.10 21.96 -5.90
N LEU A 399 -4.34 20.95 -5.49
CA LEU A 399 -3.65 20.93 -4.19
C LEU A 399 -2.17 21.12 -4.49
N VAL A 400 -1.60 22.28 -4.14
CA VAL A 400 -0.17 22.53 -4.38
C VAL A 400 0.64 21.89 -3.26
N GLU A 401 1.59 21.04 -3.61
CA GLU A 401 2.41 20.29 -2.65
C GLU A 401 3.78 20.93 -2.44
N ASP A 402 4.46 21.29 -3.53
CA ASP A 402 5.80 21.88 -3.48
C ASP A 402 6.12 22.63 -4.78
N VAL A 403 7.25 23.32 -4.80
CA VAL A 403 7.86 23.86 -6.02
C VAL A 403 8.51 22.72 -6.80
N SER A 404 8.40 22.75 -8.12
CA SER A 404 9.00 21.73 -8.99
C SER A 404 10.52 21.73 -8.88
N LYS A 405 11.08 20.58 -8.51
CA LYS A 405 12.55 20.35 -8.42
C LYS A 405 13.30 20.59 -9.74
N ARG A 406 12.60 20.59 -10.88
CA ARG A 406 13.19 20.80 -12.20
C ARG A 406 13.14 22.26 -12.65
N ASN A 407 12.16 23.02 -12.17
CA ASN A 407 11.96 24.41 -12.55
C ASN A 407 11.15 25.14 -11.47
N GLU A 408 11.79 26.12 -10.83
CA GLU A 408 11.21 26.88 -9.71
C GLU A 408 10.02 27.75 -10.10
N ASP A 409 9.83 28.05 -11.39
CA ASP A 409 8.65 28.78 -11.89
C ASP A 409 7.38 27.92 -11.94
N PHE A 410 7.48 26.61 -11.69
CA PHE A 410 6.36 25.68 -11.73
C PHE A 410 6.10 25.09 -10.35
N MET A 411 4.81 25.00 -10.00
CA MET A 411 4.36 24.25 -8.83
C MET A 411 4.11 22.78 -9.18
N HIS A 412 4.28 21.89 -8.21
CA HIS A 412 3.94 20.48 -8.27
C HIS A 412 2.85 20.17 -7.23
N GLY A 413 1.86 19.38 -7.64
CA GLY A 413 0.82 18.83 -6.78
C GLY A 413 -0.23 18.06 -7.57
#